data_AF-A0A6H0CN88-F1
#
_entry.id   AF-A0A6H0CN88-F1
#
_cell.length_a   1.000
_cell.length_b   1.000
_cell.length_c   1.000
_cell.angle_alpha   90.00
_cell.angle_beta   90.00
_cell.angle_gamma   90.00
#
_symmetry.space_group_name_H-M   'P 1'
#
loop_
_entity.id
_entity.type
_entity.pdbx_description
1 polymer ?
#
loop_
_entity_poly.entity_id
_entity_poly.type
_entity_poly.pdbx_seq_one_letter_code
_entity_poly.pdbx_strand_id
1 'polypeptide(L)'
;MEQLTDLFSGHGYGAEPAGGFQLLCACCSEGTVERERAVHAGTQRVFLAAPEEEARRLPARWAAGGAGRGWRRSAEPRPPGGTALANGGN
;
A
#
# COMPACT_ATOMS: atom_id res chain seq x y z
N MET A 1 1.84 -9.48 -7.33
CA MET A 1 1.22 -8.97 -6.09
C MET A 1 0.22 -9.98 -5.56
N GLU A 2 -0.69 -10.48 -6.42
CA GLU A 2 -1.68 -11.54 -6.10
C GLU A 2 -1.09 -12.67 -5.24
N GLN A 3 0.05 -13.26 -5.63
CA GLN A 3 0.69 -14.32 -4.84
C GLN A 3 1.06 -13.94 -3.38
N LEU A 4 1.35 -12.66 -3.09
CA LEU A 4 1.61 -12.21 -1.71
C LEU A 4 0.29 -12.03 -0.96
N THR A 5 -0.73 -11.48 -1.61
CA THR A 5 -2.08 -11.36 -1.04
C THR A 5 -2.68 -12.74 -0.75
N ASP A 6 -2.58 -13.69 -1.69
CA ASP A 6 -3.02 -15.08 -1.53
C ASP A 6 -2.30 -15.77 -0.38
N LEU A 7 -1.00 -15.51 -0.20
CA LEU A 7 -0.24 -16.03 0.93
C LEU A 7 -0.83 -15.55 2.26
N PHE A 8 -1.12 -14.26 2.41
CA PHE A 8 -1.69 -13.75 3.66
C PHE A 8 -3.12 -14.25 3.88
N SER A 9 -3.95 -14.25 2.83
CA SER A 9 -5.32 -14.77 2.89
C SER A 9 -5.37 -16.24 3.28
N GLY A 10 -4.45 -17.07 2.76
CA GLY A 10 -4.34 -18.48 3.12
C GLY A 10 -3.96 -18.73 4.59
N HIS A 11 -3.40 -17.72 5.26
CA HIS A 11 -3.10 -17.72 6.69
C HIS A 11 -4.17 -16.98 7.53
N GLY A 12 -5.26 -16.50 6.91
CA GLY A 12 -6.32 -15.75 7.60
C GLY A 12 -5.97 -14.29 7.89
N TYR A 13 -4.99 -13.72 7.19
CA TYR A 13 -4.49 -12.37 7.38
C TYR A 13 -4.81 -11.46 6.18
N GLY A 14 -4.88 -10.15 6.42
CA GLY A 14 -5.07 -9.17 5.36
C GLY A 14 -3.75 -8.69 4.75
N ALA A 15 -3.72 -8.49 3.44
CA ALA A 15 -2.62 -7.84 2.74
C ALA A 15 -3.14 -6.97 1.58
N GLU A 16 -3.01 -5.66 1.73
CA GLU A 16 -3.65 -4.68 0.84
C GLU A 16 -2.64 -3.69 0.23
N PRO A 17 -2.70 -3.39 -1.08
CA PRO A 17 -1.89 -2.35 -1.69
C PRO A 17 -2.15 -0.99 -1.06
N ALA A 18 -1.10 -0.22 -0.80
CA ALA A 18 -1.24 1.11 -0.19
C ALA A 18 -1.96 2.16 -1.06
N GLY A 19 -2.32 1.81 -2.31
CA GLY A 19 -3.13 2.63 -3.22
C GLY A 19 -4.42 1.94 -3.69
N GLY A 20 -4.81 0.83 -3.06
CA GLY A 20 -5.96 0.01 -3.46
C GLY A 20 -7.32 0.69 -3.25
N PHE A 21 -7.38 1.68 -2.37
CA PHE A 21 -8.59 2.46 -2.12
C PHE A 21 -8.27 3.95 -1.98
N GLN A 22 -9.27 4.78 -2.27
CA GLN A 22 -9.24 6.22 -2.05
C GLN A 22 -10.61 6.63 -1.52
N LEU A 23 -10.63 7.48 -0.51
CA LEU A 23 -11.86 8.08 -0.04
C LEU A 23 -12.23 9.23 -0.98
N LEU A 24 -13.45 9.20 -1.50
CA LEU A 24 -14.04 10.28 -2.29
C LEU A 24 -15.11 10.98 -1.42
N CYS A 25 -15.26 12.30 -1.57
CA CYS A 25 -16.40 13.00 -0.98
C CYS A 25 -17.68 12.64 -1.75
N ALA A 26 -18.85 12.85 -1.12
CA ALA A 26 -20.15 12.59 -1.73
C ALA A 26 -20.27 13.23 -3.12
N CYS A 27 -19.91 14.51 -3.26
CA CYS A 27 -19.97 15.24 -4.53
C CYS A 27 -19.08 14.63 -5.63
N CYS A 28 -17.95 14.01 -5.29
CA CYS A 28 -17.04 13.37 -6.24
C CYS A 28 -17.40 11.91 -6.53
N SER A 29 -18.25 11.28 -5.72
CA SER A 29 -18.75 9.93 -5.96
C SER A 29 -19.91 9.89 -6.97
N GLU A 30 -20.55 11.03 -7.21
CA GLU A 30 -21.69 11.18 -8.12
C GLU A 30 -21.28 11.53 -9.56
N GLY A 31 -19.98 11.76 -9.82
CA GLY A 31 -19.44 12.14 -11.14
C GLY A 31 -18.25 11.28 -11.59
N THR A 32 -17.81 11.48 -12.84
CA THR A 32 -16.62 10.80 -13.38
C THR A 32 -15.35 11.47 -12.85
N VAL A 33 -14.50 10.71 -12.17
CA VAL A 33 -13.20 11.17 -11.69
C VAL A 33 -12.10 10.57 -12.57
N GLU A 34 -11.47 11.43 -13.38
CA GLU A 34 -10.24 11.07 -14.07
C GLU A 34 -9.11 10.89 -13.06
N ARG A 35 -8.38 9.77 -13.17
CA ARG A 35 -7.37 9.38 -12.18
C ARG A 35 -6.09 8.93 -12.85
N GLU A 36 -5.03 9.67 -12.57
CA GLU A 36 -3.67 9.25 -12.87
C GLU A 36 -3.25 8.14 -11.88
N ARG A 37 -3.21 6.90 -12.35
CA ARG A 37 -2.64 5.79 -11.58
C ARG A 37 -1.13 5.74 -11.85
N ALA A 38 -0.34 6.29 -10.94
CA ALA A 38 1.10 6.07 -10.95
C ALA A 38 1.40 4.62 -10.54
N VAL A 39 1.40 3.71 -11.51
CA VAL A 39 1.88 2.34 -11.31
C VAL A 39 3.40 2.38 -11.46
N HIS A 40 4.12 2.56 -10.36
CA HIS A 40 5.59 2.44 -10.40
C HIS A 40 5.93 0.98 -10.72
N ALA A 41 6.41 0.73 -11.94
CA ALA A 41 6.89 -0.58 -12.33
C ALA A 41 8.05 -0.99 -11.39
N GLY A 42 7.91 -2.15 -10.73
CA GLY A 42 8.98 -2.80 -9.97
C GLY A 42 8.95 -2.67 -8.45
N THR A 43 8.17 -1.77 -7.83
CA THR A 43 8.00 -1.73 -6.37
C THR A 43 6.63 -1.21 -5.97
N GLN A 44 6.01 -1.90 -5.01
CA GLN A 44 4.73 -1.49 -4.44
C GLN A 44 4.77 -1.54 -2.91
N ARG A 45 4.07 -0.60 -2.26
CA ARG A 45 3.81 -0.65 -0.81
C ARG A 45 2.56 -1.47 -0.52
N VAL A 46 2.61 -2.25 0.55
CA VAL A 46 1.52 -3.12 1.00
C VAL A 46 1.33 -2.93 2.50
N PHE A 47 0.09 -2.81 2.94
CA PHE A 47 -0.31 -2.85 4.34
C PHE A 47 -0.63 -4.30 4.73
N LEU A 48 -0.14 -4.74 5.88
CA LEU A 48 -0.33 -6.10 6.38
C LEU A 48 -1.14 -6.06 7.68
N ALA A 49 -2.21 -6.85 7.74
CA ALA A 49 -3.03 -7.07 8.93
C ALA A 49 -2.79 -8.49 9.44
N ALA A 50 -1.68 -8.65 10.17
CA ALA A 50 -1.23 -9.91 10.77
C ALA A 50 -0.50 -9.64 12.10
N PRO A 51 -0.36 -10.63 12.99
CA PRO A 51 0.56 -10.57 14.12
C PRO A 51 1.96 -10.16 13.66
N GLU A 52 2.68 -9.39 14.47
CA GLU A 52 3.95 -8.79 14.05
C GLU A 52 4.99 -9.84 13.58
N GLU A 53 5.04 -10.98 14.27
CA GLU A 53 5.91 -12.09 13.90
C GLU A 53 5.61 -12.60 12.48
N GLU A 54 4.33 -12.81 12.16
CA GLU A 54 3.89 -13.27 10.84
C GLU A 54 4.07 -12.19 9.76
N ALA A 55 3.83 -10.93 10.10
CA ALA A 55 4.09 -9.79 9.23
C ALA A 55 5.60 -9.62 8.90
N ARG A 56 6.50 -10.18 9.72
CA ARG A 56 7.94 -10.27 9.42
C ARG A 56 8.27 -11.54 8.64
N ARG A 57 7.75 -12.69 9.07
CA ARG A 57 8.10 -14.02 8.57
C ARG A 57 7.58 -14.29 7.16
N LEU A 58 6.30 -14.07 6.91
CA LEU A 58 5.65 -14.43 5.65
C LEU A 58 6.22 -13.67 4.44
N PRO A 59 6.47 -12.34 4.50
CA PRO A 59 7.04 -11.64 3.36
C PRO A 59 8.50 -12.01 3.09
N ALA A 60 9.29 -12.30 4.14
CA ALA A 60 10.65 -12.79 3.98
C ALA A 60 10.68 -14.17 3.29
N ARG A 61 9.78 -15.08 3.69
CA ARG A 61 9.60 -16.38 3.03
C ARG A 61 9.18 -16.23 1.57
N TRP A 62 8.22 -15.34 1.29
CA TRP A 62 7.79 -15.03 -0.07
C TRP A 62 8.94 -14.49 -0.94
N ALA A 63 9.76 -13.58 -0.40
CA ALA A 63 10.91 -13.01 -1.11
C ALA A 63 11.98 -14.06 -1.42
N ALA A 64 12.19 -15.05 -0.54
CA ALA A 64 13.11 -16.16 -0.77
C ALA A 64 12.61 -17.16 -1.85
N GLY A 65 11.33 -17.11 -2.23
CA GLY A 65 10.69 -18.11 -3.10
C GLY A 65 10.94 -17.96 -4.61
N GLY A 66 11.75 -16.99 -5.07
CA GLY A 66 12.12 -16.91 -6.48
C GLY A 66 12.81 -15.62 -6.90
N ALA A 67 13.53 -15.69 -8.02
CA ALA A 67 14.25 -14.55 -8.58
C ALA A 67 13.33 -13.36 -8.87
N GLY A 68 13.84 -12.14 -8.66
CA GLY A 68 13.10 -10.90 -8.91
C GLY A 68 12.10 -10.49 -7.83
N ARG A 69 12.03 -11.23 -6.70
CA ARG A 69 11.25 -10.83 -5.52
C ARG A 69 12.15 -10.17 -4.49
N GLY A 70 11.70 -9.07 -3.93
CA GLY A 70 12.39 -8.37 -2.84
C GLY A 70 11.38 -7.83 -1.84
N TRP A 71 11.75 -7.88 -0.57
CA TRP A 71 10.95 -7.32 0.51
C TRP A 71 11.80 -6.40 1.37
N ARG A 72 11.24 -5.24 1.71
CA ARG A 72 11.81 -4.31 2.68
C ARG A 72 10.68 -3.65 3.45
N ARG A 73 10.90 -3.36 4.74
CA ARG A 73 9.99 -2.49 5.48
C ARG A 73 10.02 -1.09 4.87
N SER A 74 8.86 -0.45 4.75
CA SER A 74 8.81 0.98 4.44
C SER A 74 9.35 1.78 5.62
N ALA A 75 10.26 2.71 5.38
CA ALA A 75 10.62 3.73 6.35
C ALA A 75 9.45 4.74 6.45
N GLU A 76 8.82 4.79 7.63
CA GLU A 76 7.80 5.73 8.10
C GLU A 76 6.50 5.94 7.28
N PRO A 77 5.37 6.31 7.91
CA PRO A 77 4.16 6.70 7.19
C PRO A 77 4.42 8.05 6.52
N ARG A 78 4.14 8.17 5.21
CA ARG A 78 3.93 9.49 4.61
C ARG A 78 2.73 10.12 5.33
N PRO A 79 2.81 11.34 5.88
CA PRO A 79 1.64 12.01 6.42
C PRO A 79 0.53 12.05 5.35
N PRO A 80 -0.75 11.94 5.72
CA PRO A 80 -1.83 12.16 4.77
C PRO A 80 -1.60 13.54 4.16
N GLY A 81 -1.59 13.60 2.82
CA GLY A 81 -1.21 14.80 2.06
C GLY A 81 -2.11 15.99 2.38
N GLY A 82 -1.74 16.77 3.39
CA GLY A 82 -2.13 18.15 3.53
C GLY A 82 -1.05 18.99 2.88
N THR A 83 -1.38 19.66 1.79
CA THR A 83 -0.60 20.81 1.33
C THR A 83 -0.48 21.79 2.48
N ALA A 84 0.72 21.99 3.02
CA ALA A 84 1.00 23.12 3.88
C ALA A 84 0.78 24.39 3.05
N LEU A 85 -0.38 25.03 3.21
CA LEU A 85 -0.55 26.41 2.78
C LEU A 85 0.33 27.26 3.71
N ALA A 86 1.49 27.64 3.20
CA ALA A 86 2.31 28.66 3.83
C ALA A 86 1.52 29.98 3.77
N ASN A 87 0.97 30.40 4.91
CA ASN A 87 0.50 31.77 5.10
C ASN A 87 1.70 32.71 5.06
N GLY A 88 1.78 33.53 4.01
CA GLY A 88 2.66 34.67 3.92
C GLY A 88 1.84 35.91 3.58
N GLY A 89 1.15 36.46 4.57
CA GLY A 89 0.58 37.80 4.49
C GLY A 89 1.63 38.82 4.93
N ASN A 90 1.82 39.85 4.10
CA ASN A 90 2.21 41.19 4.54
C ASN A 90 1.43 42.18 3.68
#